data_AF-A0A9W8S875-F1
#
_entry.id   AF-A0A9W8S875-F1
#
_cell.length_a   1.000
_cell.length_b   1.000
_cell.length_c   1.000
_cell.angle_alpha   90.00
_cell.angle_beta   90.00
_cell.angle_gamma   90.00
#
_symmetry.space_group_name_H-M   'P 1'
#
loop_
_entity.id
_entity.type
_entity.pdbx_description
1 polymer ?
#
loop_
_entity_poly.entity_id
_entity_poly.type
_entity_poly.pdbx_seq_one_letter_code
_entity_poly.pdbx_strand_id
1 'polypeptide(L)'
;MATTESTPQIFTATTVLQTEKVAEGEWKVTEIKSDPPVQNEAHSANRKPFQFDLPFGLGVGGYYDYDDKEISVGGTLGGTPFGNRYTAGLSSGVTIGVDLWVAKGSIRIYGENSKLKLSYNLGAFWHETSDTFDILDL
;
A
#
# COMPACT_ATOMS: atom_id res chain seq x y z
N MET A 1 26.84 -12.54 32.20
CA MET A 1 26.26 -13.17 30.99
C MET A 1 25.21 -12.20 30.47
N ALA A 2 25.39 -11.64 29.28
CA ALA A 2 24.41 -10.74 28.68
C ALA A 2 23.44 -11.60 27.85
N THR A 3 22.18 -11.62 28.24
CA THR A 3 21.08 -12.15 27.43
C THR A 3 20.88 -11.22 26.25
N THR A 4 21.38 -11.61 25.08
CA THR A 4 20.98 -11.02 23.80
C THR A 4 19.51 -11.33 23.58
N GLU A 5 18.63 -10.36 23.86
CA GLU A 5 17.27 -10.39 23.38
C GLU A 5 17.31 -10.41 21.84
N SER A 6 16.97 -11.54 21.24
CA SER A 6 16.74 -11.60 19.82
C SER A 6 15.43 -10.87 19.55
N THR A 7 15.51 -9.60 19.16
CA THR A 7 14.36 -8.89 18.60
C THR A 7 13.86 -9.72 17.41
N PRO A 8 12.61 -10.20 17.40
CA PRO A 8 12.10 -10.96 16.26
C PRO A 8 12.20 -10.07 15.02
N GLN A 9 13.08 -10.46 14.09
CA GLN A 9 13.13 -9.83 12.78
C GLN A 9 11.89 -10.28 12.02
N ILE A 10 10.90 -9.39 11.92
CA ILE A 10 9.71 -9.61 11.10
C ILE A 10 10.16 -9.49 9.64
N PHE A 11 10.39 -10.63 8.99
CA PHE A 11 10.59 -10.66 7.55
C PHE A 11 9.23 -10.51 6.89
N THR A 12 8.96 -9.32 6.35
CA THR A 12 7.77 -9.06 5.53
C THR A 12 8.14 -9.24 4.06
N ALA A 13 7.61 -10.28 3.42
CA ALA A 13 7.62 -10.39 1.97
C ALA A 13 6.45 -9.55 1.44
N THR A 14 6.71 -8.26 1.18
CA THR A 14 5.73 -7.40 0.52
C THR A 14 5.91 -7.49 -0.98
N THR A 15 5.11 -8.34 -1.64
CA THR A 15 4.96 -8.25 -3.09
C THR A 15 4.04 -7.09 -3.39
N VAL A 16 4.55 -6.10 -4.13
CA VAL A 16 3.76 -4.99 -4.59
C VAL A 16 3.45 -5.13 -6.06
N LEU A 17 2.18 -5.02 -6.38
CA LEU A 17 1.67 -5.21 -7.72
C LEU A 17 1.01 -3.91 -8.19
N GLN A 18 1.44 -3.42 -9.34
CA GLN A 18 0.68 -2.50 -10.15
C GLN A 18 -0.43 -3.27 -10.83
N THR A 19 -1.67 -2.77 -10.76
CA THR A 19 -2.82 -3.46 -11.35
C THR A 19 -3.62 -2.50 -12.22
N GLU A 20 -3.61 -2.72 -13.52
CA GLU A 20 -4.31 -1.87 -14.49
C GLU A 20 -5.56 -2.60 -15.00
N LYS A 21 -6.72 -1.94 -14.96
CA LYS A 21 -7.95 -2.50 -15.52
C LYS A 21 -7.90 -2.42 -17.04
N VAL A 22 -7.88 -3.57 -17.71
CA VAL A 22 -7.83 -3.63 -19.19
C VAL A 22 -9.21 -3.86 -19.80
N ALA A 23 -10.09 -4.59 -19.10
CA ALA A 23 -11.48 -4.77 -19.47
C ALA A 23 -12.34 -5.09 -18.23
N GLU A 24 -13.64 -5.29 -18.41
CA GLU A 24 -14.51 -5.77 -17.33
C GLU A 24 -14.06 -7.16 -16.87
N GLY A 25 -13.69 -7.30 -15.59
CA GLY A 25 -13.17 -8.55 -15.03
C GLY A 25 -11.70 -8.85 -15.36
N GLU A 26 -11.04 -8.08 -16.22
CA GLU A 26 -9.65 -8.33 -16.62
C GLU A 26 -8.69 -7.27 -16.08
N TRP A 27 -7.63 -7.75 -15.43
CA TRP A 27 -6.59 -6.91 -14.82
C TRP A 27 -5.22 -7.32 -15.33
N LYS A 28 -4.43 -6.35 -15.78
CA LYS A 28 -3.01 -6.51 -16.03
C LYS A 28 -2.27 -6.31 -14.71
N VAL A 29 -1.52 -7.31 -14.29
CA VAL A 29 -0.74 -7.30 -13.06
C VAL A 29 0.74 -7.15 -13.43
N THR A 30 1.44 -6.20 -12.84
CA THR A 30 2.89 -6.01 -13.01
C THR A 30 3.52 -5.86 -11.63
N GLU A 31 4.55 -6.63 -11.33
CA GLU A 31 5.26 -6.49 -10.06
C GLU A 31 6.05 -5.17 -10.05
N ILE A 32 5.79 -4.33 -9.06
CA ILE A 32 6.57 -3.11 -8.82
C ILE A 32 7.77 -3.52 -7.98
N LYS A 33 8.96 -3.51 -8.61
CA LYS A 33 10.20 -3.50 -7.85
C LYS A 33 10.27 -2.18 -7.11
N SER A 34 10.57 -2.20 -5.81
CA SER A 34 10.74 -0.99 -5.01
C SER A 34 11.67 -0.04 -5.75
N ASP A 35 11.26 1.22 -5.92
CA ASP A 35 12.11 2.17 -6.63
C ASP A 35 13.48 2.23 -5.91
N PRO A 36 14.60 2.10 -6.65
CA PRO A 36 15.86 2.53 -6.09
C PRO A 36 15.73 4.00 -5.68
N PRO A 37 16.44 4.48 -4.65
CA PRO A 37 16.37 5.89 -4.27
C PRO A 37 16.77 6.76 -5.47
N VAL A 38 15.78 7.32 -6.18
CA VAL A 38 16.02 8.14 -7.37
C VAL A 38 16.36 9.55 -6.91
N GLN A 39 17.46 10.09 -7.45
CA GLN A 39 17.89 11.47 -7.33
C GLN A 39 16.80 12.42 -7.84
N ASN A 40 16.32 13.31 -6.96
CA ASN A 40 15.65 14.60 -7.18
C ASN A 40 15.15 14.86 -8.63
N GLU A 41 14.13 14.14 -9.08
CA GLU A 41 13.25 14.71 -10.10
C GLU A 41 12.43 15.83 -9.43
N ALA A 42 12.16 16.90 -10.18
CA ALA A 42 11.39 18.03 -9.70
C ALA A 42 9.92 17.63 -9.56
N HIS A 43 9.61 16.88 -8.51
CA HIS A 43 8.25 16.52 -8.15
C HIS A 43 7.46 17.77 -7.76
N SER A 44 6.16 17.73 -8.02
CA SER A 44 5.26 18.80 -7.62
C SER A 44 5.32 19.01 -6.09
N ALA A 45 5.14 20.26 -5.66
CA ALA A 45 5.00 20.60 -4.24
C ALA A 45 3.60 20.30 -3.69
N ASN A 46 2.69 19.77 -4.51
CA ASN A 46 1.28 19.58 -4.20
C ASN A 46 0.93 18.19 -3.64
N ARG A 47 1.93 17.42 -3.23
CA ARG A 47 1.75 16.12 -2.56
C ARG A 47 0.79 16.22 -1.38
N LYS A 48 -0.28 15.41 -1.43
CA LYS A 48 -1.29 15.32 -0.37
C LYS A 48 -1.11 14.03 0.41
N PRO A 49 -0.79 14.09 1.71
CA PRO A 49 -0.59 12.89 2.51
C PRO A 49 -1.93 12.23 2.85
N PHE A 50 -1.89 10.92 3.07
CA PHE A 50 -3.01 10.16 3.62
C PHE A 50 -2.49 9.07 4.56
N GLN A 51 -3.35 8.64 5.50
CA GLN A 51 -3.09 7.52 6.39
C GLN A 51 -4.41 6.89 6.82
N PHE A 52 -4.47 5.57 6.80
CA PHE A 52 -5.63 4.78 7.21
C PHE A 52 -5.20 3.65 8.14
N ASP A 53 -5.91 3.52 9.25
CA ASP A 53 -5.81 2.36 10.11
C ASP A 53 -6.75 1.27 9.59
N LEU A 54 -6.24 0.05 9.56
CA LEU A 54 -6.92 -1.14 9.08
C LEU A 54 -7.01 -2.18 10.22
N PRO A 55 -7.86 -3.21 10.06
CA PRO A 55 -7.95 -4.30 11.02
C PRO A 55 -6.60 -4.96 11.32
N PHE A 56 -6.53 -5.64 12.47
CA PHE A 56 -5.32 -6.36 12.93
C PHE A 56 -4.11 -5.45 13.22
N GLY A 57 -4.35 -4.16 13.48
CA GLY A 57 -3.30 -3.18 13.74
C GLY A 57 -2.49 -2.81 12.51
N LEU A 58 -2.93 -3.23 11.33
CA LEU A 58 -2.38 -2.78 10.06
C LEU A 58 -2.79 -1.35 9.78
N GLY A 59 -2.06 -0.71 8.90
CA GLY A 59 -2.42 0.57 8.33
C GLY A 59 -1.68 0.76 7.03
N VAL A 60 -2.10 1.78 6.30
CA VAL A 60 -1.50 2.16 5.04
C VAL A 60 -1.40 3.68 4.98
N GLY A 61 -0.26 4.19 4.56
CA GLY A 61 -0.01 5.62 4.53
C GLY A 61 0.94 6.01 3.41
N GLY A 62 0.88 7.27 3.02
CA GLY A 62 1.55 7.69 1.81
C GLY A 62 1.20 9.11 1.40
N TYR A 63 1.38 9.38 0.12
CA TYR A 63 0.92 10.60 -0.51
C TYR A 63 0.40 10.31 -1.91
N TYR A 64 -0.46 11.18 -2.40
CA TYR A 64 -0.78 11.27 -3.82
C TYR A 64 -0.39 12.64 -4.35
N ASP A 65 -0.06 12.70 -5.63
CA ASP A 65 0.27 13.90 -6.36
C ASP A 65 -0.58 13.94 -7.64
N TYR A 66 -1.53 14.87 -7.70
CA TYR A 66 -2.42 14.98 -8.85
C TYR A 66 -1.69 15.50 -10.10
N ASP A 67 -0.76 16.45 -9.91
CA ASP A 67 -0.03 17.09 -11.00
C ASP A 67 0.90 16.08 -11.68
N ASP A 68 1.60 15.29 -10.86
CA ASP A 68 2.50 14.22 -11.33
C ASP A 68 1.76 12.91 -11.64
N LYS A 69 0.43 12.86 -11.40
CA LYS A 69 -0.42 11.66 -11.54
C LYS A 69 0.14 10.45 -10.80
N GLU A 70 0.69 10.67 -9.62
CA GLU A 70 1.46 9.69 -8.85
C GLU A 70 0.76 9.36 -7.52
N ILE A 71 0.91 8.12 -7.07
CA ILE A 71 0.60 7.71 -5.70
C ILE A 71 1.77 6.91 -5.13
N SER A 72 2.14 7.24 -3.90
CA SER A 72 3.20 6.55 -3.16
C SER A 72 2.65 6.00 -1.85
N VAL A 73 2.82 4.70 -1.61
CA VAL A 73 2.13 3.96 -0.55
C VAL A 73 3.09 3.06 0.22
N GLY A 74 2.98 3.04 1.54
CA GLY A 74 3.67 2.11 2.42
C GLY A 74 2.76 1.55 3.50
N GLY A 75 3.07 0.35 3.99
CA GLY A 75 2.34 -0.30 5.08
C GLY A 75 2.83 0.14 6.46
N THR A 76 1.95 0.09 7.45
CA THR A 76 2.28 0.30 8.87
C THR A 76 1.67 -0.79 9.73
N LEU A 77 2.34 -1.19 10.81
CA LEU A 77 1.83 -2.12 11.82
C LEU A 77 1.99 -1.48 13.21
N GLY A 78 0.90 -1.27 13.93
CA GLY A 78 0.90 -0.55 15.20
C GLY A 78 1.47 0.87 15.07
N GLY A 79 1.20 1.54 13.94
CA GLY A 79 1.74 2.86 13.61
C GLY A 79 3.21 2.89 13.17
N THR A 80 3.92 1.75 13.17
CA THR A 80 5.31 1.67 12.71
C THR A 80 5.36 1.25 11.24
N PRO A 81 6.08 1.96 10.36
CA PRO A 81 6.24 1.57 8.96
C PRO A 81 6.86 0.17 8.81
N PHE A 82 6.34 -0.63 7.88
CA PHE A 82 6.95 -1.89 7.46
C PHE A 82 7.06 -1.97 5.93
N GLY A 83 8.10 -2.64 5.46
CA GLY A 83 8.41 -2.73 4.04
C GLY A 83 8.88 -1.40 3.43
N ASN A 84 9.04 -1.40 2.11
CA ASN A 84 9.38 -0.20 1.36
C ASN A 84 8.13 0.65 1.09
N ARG A 85 8.34 1.91 0.70
CA ARG A 85 7.30 2.69 0.05
C ARG A 85 7.36 2.41 -1.44
N TYR A 86 6.20 2.31 -2.08
CA TYR A 86 6.06 1.97 -3.49
C TYR A 86 5.28 3.04 -4.19
N THR A 87 5.75 3.42 -5.37
CA THR A 87 5.17 4.47 -6.17
C THR A 87 4.57 3.89 -7.44
N ALA A 88 3.40 4.37 -7.83
CA ALA A 88 2.73 4.00 -9.07
C ALA A 88 1.95 5.20 -9.63
N GLY A 89 1.44 5.06 -10.86
CA GLY A 89 0.49 6.02 -11.39
C GLY A 89 -0.83 5.99 -10.62
N LEU A 90 -1.48 7.15 -10.47
CA LEU A 90 -2.77 7.30 -9.78
C LEU A 90 -3.84 6.35 -10.35
N SER A 91 -3.90 6.17 -11.67
CA SER A 91 -4.89 5.29 -12.33
C SER A 91 -4.58 3.79 -12.21
N SER A 92 -3.31 3.40 -11.99
CA SER A 92 -2.92 2.00 -11.84
C SER A 92 -2.89 1.57 -10.37
N GLY A 93 -2.58 2.50 -9.47
CA GLY A 93 -2.58 2.28 -8.03
C GLY A 93 -1.49 1.33 -7.55
N VAL A 94 -1.49 1.13 -6.24
CA VAL A 94 -0.53 0.27 -5.53
C VAL A 94 -1.30 -0.79 -4.76
N THR A 95 -0.94 -2.06 -4.95
CA THR A 95 -1.42 -3.18 -4.14
C THR A 95 -0.30 -3.72 -3.28
N ILE A 96 -0.47 -3.68 -1.96
CA ILE A 96 0.42 -4.25 -0.95
C ILE A 96 -0.11 -5.65 -0.59
N GLY A 97 0.65 -6.69 -0.93
CA GLY A 97 0.46 -8.02 -0.39
C GLY A 97 0.92 -8.07 1.07
N VAL A 98 0.04 -8.52 1.96
CA VAL A 98 0.33 -8.73 3.38
C VAL A 98 0.43 -10.23 3.63
N ASP A 99 1.59 -10.68 4.10
CA ASP A 99 1.78 -12.05 4.59
C ASP A 99 2.47 -12.01 5.96
N LEU A 100 1.71 -11.61 6.97
CA LEU A 100 2.12 -11.60 8.36
C LEU A 100 1.48 -12.77 9.09
N TRP A 101 2.11 -13.22 10.18
CA TRP A 101 1.52 -14.27 11.03
C TRP A 101 0.14 -13.86 11.59
N VAL A 102 -0.04 -12.57 11.88
CA VAL A 102 -1.26 -12.00 12.46
C VAL A 102 -2.30 -11.56 11.42
N ALA A 103 -1.91 -11.45 10.14
CA ALA A 103 -2.77 -10.97 9.07
C ALA A 103 -2.20 -11.34 7.69
N LYS A 104 -3.04 -11.89 6.82
CA LYS A 104 -2.73 -12.21 5.42
C LYS A 104 -3.74 -11.56 4.50
N GLY A 105 -3.34 -11.19 3.29
CA GLY A 105 -4.25 -10.68 2.28
C GLY A 105 -3.65 -9.55 1.46
N SER A 106 -4.45 -8.57 1.09
CA SER A 106 -4.01 -7.44 0.27
C SER A 106 -4.71 -6.14 0.62
N ILE A 107 -3.99 -5.05 0.41
CA ILE A 107 -4.46 -3.67 0.54
C ILE A 107 -4.17 -2.99 -0.79
N ARG A 108 -5.14 -2.31 -1.38
CA ARG A 108 -5.01 -1.61 -2.65
C ARG A 108 -5.47 -0.17 -2.52
N ILE A 109 -4.64 0.76 -3.01
CA ILE A 109 -5.00 2.17 -3.15
C ILE A 109 -4.87 2.58 -4.60
N TYR A 110 -5.92 3.18 -5.16
CA TYR A 110 -6.00 3.51 -6.58
C TYR A 110 -6.98 4.67 -6.84
N GLY A 111 -6.73 5.42 -7.92
CA GLY A 111 -7.64 6.43 -8.44
C GLY A 111 -8.64 5.83 -9.42
N GLU A 112 -9.92 6.07 -9.22
CA GLU A 112 -10.99 5.66 -10.14
C GLU A 112 -12.14 6.69 -10.09
N ASN A 113 -12.67 7.07 -11.26
CA ASN A 113 -13.81 8.02 -11.38
C ASN A 113 -13.59 9.34 -10.63
N SER A 114 -12.41 9.94 -10.77
CA SER A 114 -12.00 11.15 -10.02
C SER A 114 -12.11 10.99 -8.51
N LYS A 115 -11.86 9.80 -7.99
CA LYS A 115 -11.79 9.53 -6.56
C LYS A 115 -10.60 8.66 -6.22
N LEU A 116 -9.96 8.96 -5.10
CA LEU A 116 -8.98 8.06 -4.51
C LEU A 116 -9.74 7.01 -3.70
N LYS A 117 -9.45 5.74 -3.91
CA LYS A 117 -10.14 4.62 -3.25
C LYS A 117 -9.16 3.74 -2.51
N LEU A 118 -9.64 3.17 -1.40
CA LEU A 118 -8.95 2.12 -0.67
C LEU A 118 -9.83 0.87 -0.68
N SER A 119 -9.23 -0.25 -1.06
CA SER A 119 -9.84 -1.58 -1.00
C SER A 119 -8.92 -2.51 -0.24
N TYR A 120 -9.46 -3.32 0.66
CA TYR A 120 -8.66 -4.34 1.35
C TYR A 120 -9.43 -5.65 1.49
N ASN A 121 -8.67 -6.73 1.54
CA ASN A 121 -9.11 -8.05 1.97
C ASN A 121 -8.03 -8.59 2.89
N LEU A 122 -8.36 -8.75 4.17
CA LEU A 122 -7.43 -9.14 5.22
C LEU A 122 -8.03 -10.27 6.04
N GLY A 123 -7.25 -11.32 6.29
CA GLY A 123 -7.62 -12.47 7.09
C GLY A 123 -6.58 -12.78 8.16
N ALA A 124 -7.05 -13.15 9.34
CA ALA A 124 -6.29 -13.83 10.36
C ALA A 124 -6.84 -15.24 10.53
N PHE A 125 -6.16 -16.12 11.28
CA PHE A 125 -6.58 -17.53 11.42
C PHE A 125 -8.02 -17.70 11.99
N TRP A 126 -8.60 -16.67 12.60
CA TRP A 126 -9.91 -16.69 13.24
C TRP A 126 -10.97 -15.82 12.55
N HIS A 127 -10.60 -14.98 11.58
CA HIS A 127 -11.53 -14.00 11.01
C HIS A 127 -11.01 -13.40 9.70
N GLU A 128 -11.91 -13.19 8.74
CA GLU A 128 -11.65 -12.47 7.50
C GLU A 128 -12.52 -11.21 7.44
N THR A 129 -11.96 -10.13 6.90
CA THR A 129 -12.61 -8.84 6.74
C THR A 129 -12.16 -8.19 5.43
N SER A 130 -13.11 -7.58 4.73
CA SER A 130 -12.85 -6.85 3.49
C SER A 130 -13.76 -5.65 3.42
N ASP A 131 -13.24 -4.55 2.88
CA ASP A 131 -14.03 -3.36 2.62
C ASP A 131 -13.47 -2.59 1.42
N THR A 132 -14.27 -1.69 0.87
CA THR A 132 -13.86 -0.74 -0.16
C THR A 132 -14.58 0.58 0.03
N PHE A 133 -13.83 1.67 0.13
CA PHE A 133 -14.40 2.99 0.35
C PHE A 133 -13.64 4.08 -0.43
N ASP A 134 -14.38 5.15 -0.72
CA ASP A 134 -13.83 6.37 -1.30
C ASP A 134 -13.10 7.16 -0.19
N ILE A 135 -11.85 7.53 -0.45
CA ILE A 135 -11.03 8.34 0.44
C ILE A 135 -11.36 9.82 0.26
N LEU A 136 -11.33 10.30 -0.98
CA LEU A 136 -11.56 11.70 -1.35
C LEU A 136 -11.82 11.84 -2.86
N ASP A 137 -12.39 12.97 -3.24
CA ASP A 137 -12.50 13.41 -4.63
C ASP A 137 -11.15 13.96 -5.11
N LEU A 138 -10.73 13.54 -6.31
CA LEU A 138 -9.49 13.92 -7.02
C LEU A 138 -9.73 15.05 -8.02
#